data_AF-A0A353GYU3-F1
#
_entry.id   AF-A0A353GYU3-F1
#
_cell.length_a   1.000
_cell.length_b   1.000
_cell.length_c   1.000
_cell.angle_alpha   90.00
_cell.angle_beta   90.00
_cell.angle_gamma   90.00
#
_symmetry.space_group_name_H-M   'P 1'
#
loop_
_entity.id
_entity.type
_entity.pdbx_description
1 polymer ?
#
loop_
_entity_poly.entity_id
_entity_poly.type
_entity_poly.pdbx_seq_one_letter_code
_entity_poly.pdbx_strand_id
1 'polypeptide(L)' 'MKKTRFLVVLMVLALLVSVLSVSGFSAEKVTLTLGSWRSDDVDAVNKVLTTFEAKYPNINIKFNPTNPPDYNA' A
#
# COMPACT_ATOMS: atom_id res chain seq x y z
N MET A 1 3.39 49.31 -9.03
CA MET A 1 2.41 48.84 -8.00
C MET A 1 1.55 47.66 -8.46
N LYS A 2 0.82 47.71 -9.60
CA LYS A 2 -0.03 46.59 -10.06
C LYS A 2 0.77 45.31 -10.43
N LYS A 3 1.89 45.46 -11.15
CA LYS A 3 2.78 44.33 -11.54
C LYS A 3 3.44 43.66 -10.33
N THR A 4 3.88 44.45 -9.35
CA THR A 4 4.48 43.97 -8.10
C THR A 4 3.47 43.20 -7.24
N ARG A 5 2.21 43.69 -7.15
CA ARG A 5 1.12 42.97 -6.47
C ARG A 5 0.76 41.66 -7.16
N PHE A 6 0.75 41.66 -8.50
CA PHE A 6 0.53 40.44 -9.28
C PHE A 6 1.63 39.39 -9.05
N LEU A 7 2.89 39.82 -9.05
CA LEU A 7 4.04 38.94 -8.79
C LEU A 7 3.98 38.33 -7.38
N VAL A 8 3.62 39.13 -6.37
CA VAL A 8 3.48 38.67 -4.98
C VAL A 8 2.34 37.65 -4.85
N VAL A 9 1.19 37.88 -5.49
CA VAL A 9 0.07 36.92 -5.48
C VAL A 9 0.47 35.60 -6.16
N LEU A 10 1.21 35.68 -7.27
CA LEU A 10 1.68 34.49 -8.00
C LEU A 10 2.69 33.67 -7.18
N MET A 11 3.56 34.37 -6.43
CA MET A 11 4.53 33.73 -5.54
C MET A 11 3.87 33.10 -4.31
N VAL A 12 2.85 33.75 -3.73
CA VAL A 12 2.05 33.17 -2.63
C VAL A 12 1.25 31.96 -3.09
N LEU A 13 0.70 31.99 -4.31
CA LEU A 13 -0.02 30.85 -4.87
C LEU A 13 0.91 29.66 -5.13
N ALA A 14 2.11 29.91 -5.67
CA ALA A 14 3.13 28.88 -5.84
C ALA A 14 3.60 28.27 -4.51
N LEU A 15 3.69 29.08 -3.46
CA LEU A 15 4.03 28.63 -2.10
C LEU A 15 2.89 27.83 -1.45
N LEU A 16 1.63 28.16 -1.74
CA LEU A 16 0.48 27.35 -1.27
C LEU A 16 0.49 25.97 -1.92
N VAL A 17 0.74 25.89 -3.23
CA VAL A 17 0.79 24.62 -3.97
C VAL A 17 1.89 23.70 -3.45
N SER A 18 3.05 24.24 -3.05
CA SER A 18 4.15 23.41 -2.54
C SER A 18 3.86 22.75 -1.18
N VAL A 19 3.05 23.40 -0.31
CA VAL A 19 2.67 22.86 1.01
C VAL A 19 1.68 21.68 0.90
N LEU A 20 0.88 21.64 -0.16
CA LEU A 20 -0.05 20.52 -0.44
C LEU A 20 0.66 19.25 -0.95
N SER A 21 1.96 19.33 -1.27
CA SER A 21 2.76 18.21 -1.80
C SER A 21 3.36 17.28 -0.73
N VAL A 22 3.03 17.46 0.56
CA VAL A 22 3.37 16.49 1.61
C VAL A 22 2.44 15.29 1.50
N SER A 23 2.48 14.61 0.35
CA SER A 23 1.82 13.35 0.15
C SER A 23 2.74 12.24 0.67
N GLY A 24 2.48 11.82 1.90
CA GLY A 24 2.67 10.45 2.35
C GLY A 24 4.02 10.16 3.02
N PHE A 25 3.99 10.06 4.36
CA PHE A 25 4.82 9.05 5.02
C PHE A 25 4.37 7.69 4.48
N SER A 26 5.05 7.17 3.45
CA SER A 26 4.79 5.81 3.00
C SER A 26 5.23 4.88 4.12
N ALA A 27 4.29 4.11 4.67
CA ALA A 27 4.66 3.04 5.60
C ALA A 27 5.66 2.10 4.91
N GLU A 28 6.62 1.59 5.67
CA GLU A 28 7.60 0.62 5.18
C GLU A 28 6.88 -0.59 4.57
N LYS A 29 7.39 -1.09 3.44
CA LYS A 29 6.86 -2.30 2.83
C LYS A 29 7.27 -3.50 3.68
N VAL A 30 6.30 -4.26 4.17
CA VAL A 30 6.52 -5.45 4.97
C VAL A 30 6.02 -6.71 4.26
N THR A 31 6.64 -7.85 4.55
CA THR A 31 6.17 -9.15 4.08
C THR A 31 5.77 -10.02 5.26
N LEU A 32 4.54 -10.51 5.26
CA LEU A 32 4.02 -11.45 6.23
C LEU A 32 3.89 -12.83 5.58
N THR A 33 4.14 -13.89 6.35
CA THR A 33 3.92 -15.27 5.89
C THR A 33 2.59 -15.78 6.44
N LEU A 34 1.70 -16.22 5.56
CA LEU A 34 0.43 -16.84 5.92
C LEU A 34 0.56 -18.37 5.79
N GLY A 35 0.70 -19.05 6.92
CA GLY A 35 0.64 -20.51 6.98
C GLY A 35 -0.81 -21.00 6.89
N SER A 36 -1.02 -22.10 6.17
CA SER A 36 -2.33 -22.76 6.08
C SER A 36 -2.17 -24.26 5.93
N TRP A 37 -3.13 -25.02 6.42
CA TRP A 37 -3.23 -26.47 6.21
C TRP A 37 -4.16 -26.82 5.03
N ARG A 38 -4.75 -25.80 4.38
CA ARG A 38 -5.72 -25.92 3.28
C ARG A 38 -5.01 -25.65 1.96
N SER A 39 -4.25 -26.64 1.47
CA SER A 39 -3.57 -26.56 0.17
C SER A 39 -4.53 -26.68 -1.02
N ASP A 40 -5.75 -27.17 -0.80
CA ASP A 40 -6.82 -27.27 -1.79
C ASP A 40 -7.49 -25.91 -2.08
N ASP A 41 -7.39 -24.94 -1.17
CA ASP A 41 -8.03 -23.62 -1.29
C ASP A 41 -7.12 -22.55 -1.92
N VAL A 42 -5.95 -22.90 -2.49
CA VAL A 42 -4.92 -21.95 -2.96
C VAL A 42 -5.48 -20.85 -3.86
N ASP A 43 -6.28 -21.22 -4.87
CA ASP A 43 -6.81 -20.24 -5.82
C ASP A 43 -7.82 -19.28 -5.18
N ALA A 44 -8.67 -19.81 -4.29
CA ALA A 44 -9.63 -18.99 -3.55
C ALA A 44 -8.93 -18.02 -2.60
N VAL A 45 -7.90 -18.48 -1.88
CA VAL A 45 -7.10 -17.65 -0.98
C VAL A 45 -6.36 -16.56 -1.77
N ASN A 46 -5.71 -16.90 -2.88
CA ASN A 46 -4.98 -15.93 -3.71
C ASN A 46 -5.89 -14.80 -4.22
N LYS A 47 -7.15 -15.09 -4.54
CA LYS A 47 -8.13 -14.06 -4.94
C LYS A 47 -8.45 -13.08 -3.81
N VAL A 48 -8.58 -13.59 -2.59
CA VAL A 48 -8.78 -12.75 -1.38
C VAL A 48 -7.53 -11.91 -1.11
N LEU A 49 -6.35 -12.52 -1.16
CA LEU A 49 -5.07 -11.82 -0.96
C LEU A 49 -4.85 -10.72 -2.00
N THR A 50 -5.18 -10.97 -3.26
CA THR A 50 -5.12 -9.94 -4.31
C THR A 50 -5.97 -8.72 -3.97
N THR A 51 -7.18 -8.94 -3.45
CA THR A 51 -8.08 -7.86 -3.05
C THR A 51 -7.54 -7.10 -1.82
N PHE A 52 -6.93 -7.83 -0.89
CA PHE A 52 -6.30 -7.25 0.29
C PHE A 52 -5.09 -6.38 -0.08
N GLU A 53 -4.16 -6.88 -0.88
CA GLU A 53 -2.94 -6.17 -1.27
C GLU A 53 -3.24 -4.93 -2.13
N ALA A 54 -4.32 -4.97 -2.93
CA ALA A 54 -4.80 -3.79 -3.65
C ALA A 54 -5.23 -2.65 -2.70
N LYS A 55 -5.77 -2.99 -1.52
CA LYS A 55 -6.16 -2.02 -0.48
C LYS A 55 -5.00 -1.62 0.42
N TYR A 56 -4.04 -2.51 0.61
CA TYR A 56 -2.88 -2.33 1.50
C TYR A 56 -1.57 -2.59 0.73
N PRO A 57 -1.16 -1.68 -0.18
CA PRO A 57 -0.03 -1.92 -1.10
C PRO A 57 1.34 -2.05 -0.42
N ASN A 58 1.43 -1.70 0.86
CA ASN A 58 2.65 -1.81 1.67
C ASN A 58 2.74 -3.14 2.42
N ILE A 59 1.74 -4.02 2.33
CA ILE A 59 1.73 -5.32 2.98
C ILE A 59 1.69 -6.41 1.91
N ASN A 60 2.77 -7.19 1.81
CA ASN A 60 2.84 -8.36 0.95
C ASN A 60 2.57 -9.62 1.77
N ILE A 61 1.69 -10.50 1.30
CA ILE A 61 1.36 -11.76 1.96
C ILE A 61 1.95 -12.92 1.16
N LYS A 62 2.97 -13.59 1.72
CA LYS A 62 3.46 -14.85 1.20
C LYS A 62 2.58 -15.99 1.71
N PHE A 63 1.71 -16.51 0.86
CA PHE A 63 0.93 -17.70 1.18
C PHE A 63 1.82 -18.95 1.15
N ASN A 64 1.85 -19.69 2.26
CA ASN A 64 2.70 -20.88 2.44
C ASN A 64 1.86 -22.04 3.00
N PRO A 65 1.00 -22.65 2.18
CA PRO A 65 0.21 -23.79 2.60
C PRO A 65 1.08 -25.04 2.75
N THR A 66 0.78 -25.84 3.77
CA THR A 66 1.31 -27.17 4.03
C THR A 66 0.17 -28.17 3.82
N ASN A 67 0.46 -29.34 3.25
CA ASN A 67 -0.57 -30.36 3.10
C ASN A 67 -1.09 -30.81 4.48
N PRO A 68 -2.40 -31.07 4.65
CA PRO A 68 -2.98 -31.44 5.94
C PRO A 68 -2.27 -32.59 6.68
N PRO A 69 -1.87 -33.70 6.01
CA PRO A 69 -1.17 -34.79 6.67
C PRO A 69 0.20 -34.38 7.23
N ASP A 70 0.88 -33.44 6.57
CA ASP A 70 2.20 -32.95 6.96
C ASP A 70 2.14 -31.81 8.00
N TYR A 71 0.95 -31.25 8.23
CA TYR A 71 0.72 -30.17 9.19
C TYR A 71 0.59 -30.67 10.63
N ASN A 72 0.06 -31.89 10.81
CA ASN A 72 -0.14 -32.57 12.10
C ASN A 72 0.75 -33.82 12.25
N ALA A 73 1.85 -33.92 11.49
CA ALA A 73 2.81 -35.01 11.61
C ALA A 73 3.60 -34.96 12.93
#